data_AF-A0A2I2ZSI4-F1
#
_entry.id   AF-A0A2I2ZSI4-F1
#
_cell.length_a   1.000
_cell.length_b   1.000
_cell.length_c   1.000
_cell.angle_alpha   90.00
_cell.angle_beta   90.00
_cell.angle_gamma   90.00
#
_symmetry.space_group_name_H-M   'P 1'
#
loop_
_entity.id
_entity.type
_entity.pdbx_description
1 polymer ?
#
loop_
_entity_poly.entity_id
_entity_poly.type
_entity_poly.pdbx_seq_one_letter_code
_entity_poly.pdbx_strand_id
1 'polypeptide(L)'
;MDTAAKAIILEQSGKNQGYRDADIRGFWPEGGVCLPGSPDVLESGVCMKAVCKRVAVEGVDVIFSRDAGRYVCDYTYYLSLHHGKGCAALIHVPPLWRGLPASLLGRALKVVIQEMLEEVGKPKHKAQFEENSTMVLPAKGN
;
A
#
# COMPACT_ATOMS: atom_id res chain seq x y z
N MET A 1 25.39 -4.65 11.94
CA MET A 1 25.17 -3.81 10.75
C MET A 1 23.68 -3.60 10.65
N ASP A 2 23.25 -2.37 10.88
CA ASP A 2 21.84 -1.99 10.98
C ASP A 2 21.18 -2.24 9.61
N THR A 3 20.27 -3.21 9.55
CA THR A 3 19.60 -3.58 8.30
C THR A 3 18.36 -2.73 8.17
N ALA A 4 18.54 -1.40 8.16
CA ALA A 4 17.49 -0.51 7.73
C ALA A 4 17.10 -0.93 6.31
N ALA A 5 15.79 -1.07 6.06
CA ALA A 5 15.27 -1.35 4.73
C ALA A 5 15.91 -0.36 3.74
N LYS A 6 16.51 -0.88 2.67
CA LYS A 6 17.26 -0.08 1.68
C LYS A 6 16.40 0.36 0.50
N ALA A 7 15.13 -0.04 0.48
CA ALA A 7 14.23 0.15 -0.63
C ALA A 7 13.15 1.19 -0.30
N ILE A 8 12.71 1.92 -1.33
CA ILE A 8 11.44 2.64 -1.31
C ILE A 8 10.33 1.60 -1.39
N ILE A 9 9.31 1.71 -0.54
CA ILE A 9 8.18 0.78 -0.50
C ILE A 9 6.92 1.51 -0.95
N LEU A 10 6.25 0.94 -1.95
CA LEU A 10 4.97 1.43 -2.46
C LEU A 10 3.83 0.60 -1.85
N GLU A 11 3.03 1.22 -1.00
CA GLU A 11 1.99 0.53 -0.24
C GLU A 11 0.67 0.49 -1.00
N GLN A 12 0.17 -0.72 -1.29
CA GLN A 12 -1.11 -0.90 -1.99
C GLN A 12 -2.32 -0.65 -1.10
N SER A 13 -2.21 -0.95 0.20
CA SER A 13 -3.37 -1.01 1.08
C SER A 13 -3.07 -0.56 2.50
N GLY A 14 -4.08 0.02 3.14
CA GLY A 14 -4.09 0.34 4.56
C GLY A 14 -4.95 -0.66 5.34
N LYS A 15 -4.69 -0.82 6.64
CA LYS A 15 -5.46 -1.70 7.53
C LYS A 15 -6.30 -0.91 8.51
N ASN A 16 -7.52 -1.38 8.81
CA ASN A 16 -8.38 -0.72 9.78
C ASN A 16 -8.03 -1.08 11.21
N GLN A 17 -7.29 -2.17 11.45
CA GLN A 17 -7.18 -2.78 12.78
C GLN A 17 -5.79 -3.32 13.09
N GLY A 18 -5.54 -3.54 14.37
CA GLY A 18 -4.31 -4.15 14.89
C GLY A 18 -3.33 -3.16 15.50
N TYR A 19 -3.76 -1.92 15.74
CA TYR A 19 -2.94 -0.90 16.41
C TYR A 19 -2.81 -1.22 17.90
N ARG A 20 -1.58 -1.39 18.37
CA ARG A 20 -1.25 -1.73 19.76
C ARG A 20 -0.23 -0.80 20.41
N ASP A 21 0.49 -0.05 19.59
CA ASP A 21 1.58 0.80 20.02
C ASP A 21 1.10 2.24 20.20
N ALA A 22 1.55 2.87 21.28
CA ALA A 22 1.28 4.27 21.55
C ALA A 22 2.14 5.20 20.68
N ASP A 23 1.58 6.32 20.26
CA ASP A 23 2.31 7.39 19.60
C ASP A 23 3.24 8.13 20.58
N ILE A 24 3.96 9.14 20.08
CA ILE A 24 4.88 9.95 20.89
C ILE A 24 4.22 10.73 22.03
N ARG A 25 2.88 10.81 22.05
CA ARG A 25 2.07 11.44 23.09
C ARG A 25 1.35 10.42 23.97
N GLY A 26 1.58 9.13 23.77
CA GLY A 26 0.95 8.06 24.52
C GLY A 26 -0.44 7.66 24.01
N PHE A 27 -0.85 8.11 22.82
CA PHE A 27 -2.16 7.79 22.25
C PHE A 27 -2.10 6.61 21.28
N TRP A 28 -3.14 5.80 21.28
CA TRP A 28 -3.42 4.85 20.21
C TRP A 28 -4.94 4.82 19.97
N PRO A 29 -5.40 4.30 18.82
CA PRO A 29 -6.82 4.27 18.51
C PRO A 29 -7.59 3.41 19.51
N GLU A 30 -8.74 3.90 19.98
CA GLU A 30 -9.60 3.13 20.87
C GLU A 30 -9.98 1.79 20.21
N GLY A 31 -9.87 0.69 20.97
CA GLY A 31 -10.09 -0.66 20.44
C GLY A 31 -9.07 -1.13 19.39
N GLY A 32 -8.01 -0.36 19.13
CA GLY A 32 -6.98 -0.70 18.15
C GLY A 32 -7.50 -0.67 16.71
N VAL A 33 -8.49 0.20 16.43
CA VAL A 33 -9.16 0.34 15.12
C VAL A 33 -9.17 1.81 14.63
N CYS A 34 -8.98 2.04 13.33
CA CYS A 34 -9.05 3.39 12.75
C CYS A 34 -10.48 3.94 12.77
N LEU A 35 -11.41 3.19 12.18
CA LEU A 35 -12.82 3.55 12.02
C LEU A 35 -13.71 2.34 12.31
N PRO A 36 -14.38 2.28 13.47
CA PRO A 36 -15.32 1.21 13.79
C PRO A 36 -16.38 1.02 12.69
N GLY A 37 -16.64 -0.23 12.31
CA GLY A 37 -17.61 -0.58 11.27
C GLY A 37 -17.14 -0.36 9.83
N SER A 38 -15.90 0.10 9.60
CA SER A 38 -15.32 0.25 8.25
C SER A 38 -14.58 -1.02 7.81
N PRO A 39 -14.37 -1.23 6.49
CA PRO A 39 -13.72 -2.44 5.97
C PRO A 39 -12.31 -2.67 6.52
N ASP A 40 -11.94 -3.91 6.83
CA ASP A 40 -10.62 -4.25 7.41
C ASP A 40 -9.43 -3.78 6.56
N VAL A 41 -9.61 -3.70 5.25
CA VAL A 41 -8.58 -3.31 4.28
C VAL A 41 -9.19 -2.38 3.25
N LEU A 42 -8.48 -1.29 2.96
CA LEU A 42 -8.75 -0.43 1.81
C LEU A 42 -7.55 -0.47 0.87
N GLU A 43 -7.79 -0.51 -0.44
CA GLU A 43 -6.74 -0.43 -1.44
C GLU A 43 -6.69 0.96 -2.08
N SER A 44 -5.48 1.41 -2.41
CA SER A 44 -5.29 2.56 -3.28
C SER A 44 -5.90 2.30 -4.66
N GLY A 45 -6.48 3.35 -5.24
CA GLY A 45 -6.88 3.36 -6.64
C GLY A 45 -5.70 3.29 -7.61
N VAL A 46 -4.47 3.51 -7.13
CA VAL A 46 -3.23 3.32 -7.89
C VAL A 46 -2.80 1.86 -7.79
N CYS A 47 -2.53 1.21 -8.92
CA CYS A 47 -1.93 -0.13 -8.93
C CYS A 47 -0.43 -0.04 -8.63
N MET A 48 -0.06 -0.09 -7.35
CA MET A 48 1.33 0.05 -6.91
C MET A 48 2.23 -1.05 -7.46
N LYS A 49 1.68 -2.24 -7.73
CA LYS A 49 2.40 -3.34 -8.39
C LYS A 49 2.79 -2.98 -9.83
N ALA A 50 1.93 -2.26 -10.55
CA ALA A 50 2.22 -1.81 -11.91
C ALA A 50 3.23 -0.66 -11.91
N VAL A 51 3.10 0.29 -10.97
CA VAL A 51 4.08 1.38 -10.77
C VAL A 51 5.46 0.81 -10.44
N CYS A 52 5.55 -0.10 -9.46
CA CYS A 52 6.79 -0.74 -9.04
C CYS A 52 7.53 -1.45 -10.19
N LYS A 53 6.82 -1.99 -11.18
CA LYS A 53 7.42 -2.63 -12.36
C LYS A 53 8.00 -1.65 -13.38
N ARG A 54 7.53 -0.41 -13.41
CA ARG A 54 7.94 0.61 -14.39
C ARG A 54 9.01 1.55 -13.84
N VAL A 55 8.99 1.80 -12.54
CA VAL A 55 10.01 2.63 -11.90
C VAL A 55 11.38 1.95 -12.01
N ALA A 56 12.31 2.66 -12.64
CA ALA A 56 13.70 2.27 -12.73
C ALA A 56 14.58 3.49 -12.44
N VAL A 57 15.33 3.46 -11.35
CA VAL A 57 16.26 4.52 -10.95
C VAL A 57 17.54 3.87 -10.47
N GLU A 58 18.64 4.19 -11.13
CA GLU A 58 19.95 3.60 -10.81
C GLU A 58 20.32 3.82 -9.34
N GLY A 59 20.72 2.75 -8.66
CA GLY A 59 21.13 2.76 -7.26
C GLY A 59 19.98 2.87 -6.24
N VAL A 60 18.71 2.73 -6.68
CA VAL A 60 17.54 2.79 -5.78
C VAL A 60 16.61 1.60 -6.03
N ASP A 61 16.43 0.78 -4.99
CA ASP A 61 15.45 -0.30 -5.00
C ASP A 61 14.05 0.24 -4.70
N VAL A 62 13.07 -0.22 -5.46
CA VAL A 62 11.65 0.08 -5.23
C VAL A 62 10.88 -1.23 -5.16
N ILE A 63 10.11 -1.42 -4.09
CA ILE A 63 9.36 -2.64 -3.84
C ILE A 63 7.87 -2.36 -3.59
N PHE A 64 7.05 -3.34 -3.92
CA PHE A 64 5.60 -3.34 -3.68
C PHE A 64 5.28 -3.99 -2.34
N SER A 65 4.34 -3.41 -1.58
CA SER A 65 3.83 -3.97 -0.33
C SER A 65 2.30 -3.86 -0.24
N ARG A 66 1.69 -4.72 0.57
CA ARG A 66 0.26 -4.71 0.95
C ARG A 66 0.08 -4.53 2.46
N ASP A 67 1.13 -4.05 3.10
CA ASP A 67 1.24 -3.96 4.54
C ASP A 67 2.07 -2.73 4.92
N ALA A 68 1.36 -1.65 5.22
CA ALA A 68 1.96 -0.40 5.67
C ALA A 68 2.30 -0.40 7.18
N GLY A 69 2.20 -1.55 7.86
CA GLY A 69 2.38 -1.67 9.31
C GLY A 69 1.09 -1.47 10.09
N ARG A 70 1.20 -1.13 11.38
CA ARG A 70 0.08 -0.85 12.30
C ARG A 70 0.48 0.24 13.31
N TYR A 71 1.03 1.31 12.77
CA TYR A 71 1.39 2.52 13.51
C TYR A 71 0.83 3.76 12.79
N VAL A 72 1.34 4.95 13.09
CA VAL A 72 0.83 6.22 12.57
C VAL A 72 0.79 6.29 11.04
N CYS A 73 1.75 5.66 10.33
CA CYS A 73 1.77 5.64 8.86
C CYS A 73 0.54 4.94 8.28
N ASP A 74 0.27 3.70 8.70
CA ASP A 74 -0.89 2.92 8.25
C ASP A 74 -2.20 3.56 8.71
N TYR A 75 -2.25 4.09 9.95
CA TYR A 75 -3.43 4.78 10.48
C TYR A 75 -3.82 5.97 9.60
N THR A 76 -2.85 6.84 9.30
CA THR A 76 -3.06 8.01 8.44
C THR A 76 -3.42 7.59 7.02
N TYR A 77 -2.80 6.53 6.51
CA TYR A 77 -3.05 6.03 5.18
C TYR A 77 -4.45 5.43 5.03
N TYR A 78 -4.88 4.58 5.96
CA TYR A 78 -6.23 4.01 5.97
C TYR A 78 -7.29 5.11 6.02
N LEU A 79 -7.15 6.10 6.90
CA LEU A 79 -8.07 7.24 6.96
C LEU A 79 -8.07 8.04 5.65
N SER A 80 -6.91 8.25 5.03
CA SER A 80 -6.80 8.94 3.74
C SER A 80 -7.48 8.16 2.62
N LEU A 81 -7.32 6.83 2.59
CA LEU A 81 -8.01 5.96 1.65
C LEU A 81 -9.53 6.01 1.85
N HIS A 82 -9.99 5.98 3.10
CA HIS A 82 -11.41 6.02 3.42
C HIS A 82 -12.06 7.33 2.94
N HIS A 83 -11.52 8.48 3.38
CA HIS A 83 -12.08 9.79 3.02
C HIS A 83 -11.88 10.12 1.53
N GLY A 84 -10.76 9.68 0.95
CA GLY A 84 -10.43 9.86 -0.46
C GLY A 84 -11.08 8.84 -1.39
N LYS A 85 -11.91 7.91 -0.88
CA LYS A 85 -12.54 6.82 -1.68
C LYS A 85 -11.52 6.05 -2.52
N GLY A 86 -10.38 5.72 -1.92
CA GLY A 86 -9.24 5.05 -2.56
C GLY A 86 -8.25 6.01 -3.25
N CYS A 87 -8.54 7.31 -3.35
CA CYS A 87 -7.62 8.30 -3.92
C CYS A 87 -6.57 8.76 -2.89
N ALA A 88 -5.71 7.84 -2.47
CA ALA A 88 -4.57 8.12 -1.62
C ALA A 88 -3.42 7.15 -1.97
N ALA A 89 -2.20 7.56 -1.66
CA ALA A 89 -0.99 6.76 -1.82
C ALA A 89 -0.09 6.94 -0.59
N LEU A 90 0.59 5.88 -0.19
CA LEU A 90 1.63 5.91 0.84
C LEU A 90 2.93 5.33 0.27
N ILE A 91 4.03 6.04 0.53
CA ILE A 91 5.38 5.64 0.15
C ILE A 91 6.21 5.64 1.42
N HIS A 92 6.75 4.49 1.82
CA HIS A 92 7.81 4.45 2.82
C HIS A 92 9.15 4.64 2.13
N VAL A 93 10.00 5.51 2.70
CA VAL A 93 11.34 5.76 2.20
C VAL A 93 12.39 5.27 3.18
N PRO A 94 13.51 4.73 2.70
CA PRO A 94 14.60 4.32 3.56
C PRO A 94 15.28 5.56 4.19
N PRO A 95 15.95 5.41 5.35
CA PRO A 95 16.78 6.47 5.90
C PRO A 95 17.87 6.90 4.92
N LEU A 96 18.30 8.17 5.02
CA LEU A 96 19.40 8.68 4.20
C LEU A 96 20.73 8.07 4.64
N TRP A 97 21.59 7.78 3.67
CA TRP A 97 22.95 7.30 3.93
C TRP A 97 23.88 7.66 2.74
N ARG A 98 25.17 7.33 2.83
CA ARG A 98 26.17 7.75 1.82
C ARG A 98 25.84 7.34 0.39
N GLY A 99 25.24 6.17 0.18
CA GLY A 99 24.82 5.68 -1.14
C GLY A 99 23.38 6.05 -1.52
N LEU A 100 22.64 6.73 -0.63
CA LEU A 100 21.31 7.28 -0.94
C LEU A 100 21.19 8.69 -0.33
N PRO A 101 21.84 9.70 -0.95
CA PRO A 101 21.68 11.08 -0.53
C PRO A 101 20.27 11.59 -0.84
N ALA A 102 19.84 12.65 -0.15
CA ALA A 102 18.51 13.26 -0.33
C ALA A 102 18.21 13.65 -1.79
N SER A 103 19.23 14.07 -2.55
CA SER A 103 19.09 14.39 -3.97
C SER A 103 18.74 13.17 -4.83
N LEU A 104 19.35 12.01 -4.55
CA LEU A 104 19.03 10.76 -5.24
C LEU A 104 17.64 10.26 -4.85
N LEU A 105 17.31 10.27 -3.55
CA LEU A 105 15.98 9.91 -3.07
C LEU A 105 14.90 10.83 -3.67
N GLY A 106 15.14 12.14 -3.73
CA GLY A 106 14.22 13.11 -4.33
C GLY A 106 13.99 12.86 -5.83
N ARG A 107 15.05 12.52 -6.58
CA ARG A 107 14.89 12.10 -7.99
C ARG A 107 14.08 10.81 -8.11
N ALA A 108 14.34 9.83 -7.25
CA ALA A 108 13.60 8.58 -7.25
C ALA A 108 12.11 8.80 -6.96
N LEU A 109 11.79 9.59 -5.93
CA LEU A 109 10.41 9.95 -5.59
C LEU A 109 9.71 10.69 -6.72
N LYS A 110 10.41 11.59 -7.43
CA LYS A 110 9.84 12.26 -8.61
C LYS A 110 9.40 11.24 -9.67
N VAL A 111 10.28 10.29 -10.03
CA VAL A 111 9.96 9.24 -11.00
C VAL A 111 8.80 8.38 -10.51
N VAL A 112 8.81 7.95 -9.25
CA VAL A 112 7.72 7.18 -8.63
C VAL A 112 6.38 7.92 -8.76
N ILE A 113 6.32 9.21 -8.42
CA ILE A 113 5.09 10.00 -8.46
C ILE A 113 4.60 10.18 -9.91
N GLN A 114 5.51 10.40 -10.87
CA GLN A 114 5.15 10.47 -12.28
C GLN A 114 4.52 9.16 -12.76
N GLU A 115 5.11 8.02 -12.41
CA GLU A 115 4.57 6.70 -12.74
C GLU A 115 3.22 6.40 -12.06
N MET A 116 3.01 6.88 -10.83
CA MET A 116 1.71 6.82 -10.16
C MET A 116 0.64 7.62 -10.91
N LEU A 117 0.96 8.84 -11.33
CA LEU A 117 0.05 9.71 -12.10
C LEU A 117 -0.33 9.06 -13.44
N GLU A 118 0.63 8.47 -14.14
CA GLU A 118 0.38 7.72 -15.37
C GLU A 118 -0.51 6.49 -15.15
N GLU A 119 -0.32 5.77 -14.03
CA GLU A 119 -1.17 4.61 -13.70
C GLU A 119 -2.62 5.02 -13.43
N VAL A 120 -2.85 6.15 -12.75
CA VAL A 120 -4.19 6.68 -12.50
C VAL A 120 -4.89 7.11 -13.79
N GLY A 121 -4.14 7.61 -14.76
CA GLY A 121 -4.68 8.05 -16.06
C GLY A 121 -5.14 6.93 -16.97
N LYS A 122 -4.84 5.66 -16.66
CA LYS A 122 -5.24 4.52 -17.50
C LYS A 122 -6.73 4.21 -17.37
N PRO A 123 -7.40 3.84 -18.48
CA PRO A 123 -8.76 3.33 -18.41
C PRO A 123 -8.76 2.05 -17.57
N LYS A 124 -9.61 2.02 -16.52
CA LYS A 124 -9.79 0.81 -15.71
C LYS A 124 -10.40 -0.28 -16.58
N HIS A 125 -9.62 -1.28 -16.98
CA HIS A 125 -10.17 -2.50 -17.55
C HIS A 125 -11.01 -3.17 -16.45
N LYS A 126 -12.32 -3.33 -16.69
CA LYS A 126 -13.18 -4.14 -15.82
C LYS A 126 -12.68 -5.57 -15.89
N ALA A 127 -12.05 -6.07 -14.83
CA ALA A 127 -11.80 -7.49 -14.68
C ALA A 127 -13.15 -8.19 -14.49
N GLN A 128 -13.58 -8.97 -15.48
CA GLN A 128 -14.65 -9.95 -15.32
C GLN A 128 -14.18 -10.99 -14.31
N PHE A 129 -14.82 -11.04 -13.15
CA PHE A 129 -14.87 -12.26 -12.35
C PHE A 129 -15.94 -13.14 -13.00
N GLU A 130 -15.52 -14.16 -13.76
CA GLU A 130 -16.38 -15.32 -13.98
C GLU A 130 -16.22 -16.23 -12.76
N GLU A 131 -17.29 -16.34 -11.97
CA GLU A 131 -17.42 -17.31 -10.91
C GLU A 131 -17.31 -18.72 -11.49
N ASN A 132 -16.41 -19.50 -10.90
CA ASN A 132 -16.23 -20.91 -11.19
C ASN A 132 -17.54 -21.65 -10.82
N SER A 133 -18.34 -22.02 -11.82
CA SER A 133 -19.57 -22.79 -11.63
C SER A 133 -19.24 -24.14 -10.99
N THR A 134 -19.82 -24.35 -9.80
CA THR A 134 -19.72 -25.55 -8.98
C THR A 134 -20.21 -26.77 -9.77
N MET A 135 -19.35 -27.77 -10.00
CA MET A 135 -19.80 -29.10 -10.41
C MET A 135 -20.48 -29.78 -9.21
N VAL A 136 -21.81 -29.80 -9.21
CA VAL A 136 -22.60 -30.68 -8.35
C VAL A 136 -22.64 -32.06 -9.01
N LEU A 137 -21.96 -33.04 -8.42
CA LEU A 137 -22.11 -34.45 -8.77
C LEU A 137 -23.47 -34.94 -8.25
N PRO A 138 -24.33 -35.56 -9.07
CA PRO A 138 -25.54 -36.18 -8.55
C PRO A 138 -25.20 -37.51 -7.88
N ALA A 139 -25.58 -37.64 -6.61
CA ALA A 139 -25.74 -38.94 -5.97
C ALA A 139 -26.88 -39.70 -6.65
N LYS A 140 -26.64 -40.96 -7.02
CA LYS A 140 -27.70 -41.94 -7.28
C LYS A 140 -27.48 -43.13 -6.38
N GLY A 141 -28.33 -43.23 -5.36
CA GLY A 141 -28.69 -44.50 -4.74
C GLY A 141 -29.84 -45.15 -5.53
N ASN A 142 -29.71 -46.44 -5.77
CA ASN A 142 -30.58 -47.49 -5.22
C ASN A 142 -29.91 -48.84 -5.46
#